data_AF-A0A3N5HKB2-F1
#
_entry.id   AF-A0A3N5HKB2-F1
#
_cell.length_a   1.000
_cell.length_b   1.000
_cell.length_c   1.000
_cell.angle_alpha   90.00
_cell.angle_beta   90.00
_cell.angle_gamma   90.00
#
_symmetry.space_group_name_H-M   'P 1'
#
loop_
_entity.id
_entity.type
_entity.pdbx_description
1 polymer ?
#
loop_
_entity_poly.entity_id
_entity_poly.type
_entity_poly.pdbx_seq_one_letter_code
_entity_poly.pdbx_strand_id
1 'polypeptide(L)' 'LDTLTAREREVLLQVVTGKLNKQIAGELGIAEKTIKVHRGRVMQKMRANSVADLVRMVEKVGLSAP' A
#
# COMPACT_ATOMS: atom_id res chain seq x y z
N LEU A 1 -10.13 5.83 -3.93
CA LEU A 1 -9.64 4.55 -3.34
C LEU A 1 -10.54 3.36 -3.69
N ASP A 2 -11.67 3.60 -4.36
CA ASP A 2 -12.80 2.65 -4.39
C ASP A 2 -12.55 1.38 -5.18
N THR A 3 -11.54 1.39 -6.05
CA THR A 3 -11.08 0.23 -6.82
C THR A 3 -10.23 -0.76 -6.02
N LEU A 4 -9.74 -0.36 -4.84
CA LEU A 4 -8.95 -1.22 -3.95
C LEU A 4 -9.87 -2.06 -3.05
N THR A 5 -9.54 -3.35 -2.96
CA THR A 5 -10.09 -4.23 -1.92
C THR A 5 -9.64 -3.79 -0.53
N ALA A 6 -10.32 -4.26 0.52
CA ALA A 6 -9.94 -3.95 1.91
C ALA A 6 -8.47 -4.28 2.19
N ARG A 7 -8.01 -5.47 1.77
CA ARG A 7 -6.61 -5.89 1.96
C ARG A 7 -5.61 -5.03 1.20
N GLU A 8 -5.95 -4.60 -0.01
CA GLU A 8 -5.10 -3.68 -0.78
C GLU A 8 -5.03 -2.29 -0.14
N ARG A 9 -6.11 -1.81 0.49
CA ARG A 9 -6.09 -0.54 1.25
C ARG A 9 -5.22 -0.63 2.50
N GLU A 10 -5.30 -1.73 3.26
CA GLU A 10 -4.39 -1.97 4.39
C GLU A 10 -2.93 -1.92 3.93
N VAL A 11 -2.59 -2.64 2.85
CA VAL A 11 -1.23 -2.65 2.30
C VAL A 11 -0.82 -1.26 1.81
N LEU A 12 -1.71 -0.52 1.14
CA LEU A 12 -1.44 0.86 0.72
C LEU A 12 -1.06 1.74 1.91
N LEU A 13 -1.85 1.72 2.99
CA LEU A 13 -1.62 2.54 4.19
C LEU A 13 -0.26 2.20 4.85
N GLN A 14 0.10 0.93 4.92
CA GLN A 14 1.40 0.53 5.46
C GLN A 14 2.57 0.90 4.53
N VAL A 15 2.36 0.86 3.21
CA VAL A 15 3.40 1.25 2.23
C VAL A 15 3.67 2.75 2.28
N VAL A 16 2.63 3.59 2.37
CA VAL A 16 2.81 5.06 2.41
C VAL A 16 3.41 5.56 3.72
N THR A 17 3.34 4.76 4.79
CA THR A 17 4.07 5.02 6.06
C THR A 17 5.54 4.58 6.00
N GLY A 18 6.02 4.12 4.84
CA GLY A 18 7.42 3.76 4.61
C GLY A 18 7.82 2.36 5.09
N LYS A 19 6.86 1.50 5.48
CA LYS A 19 7.18 0.15 5.94
C LYS A 19 7.69 -0.75 4.82
N LEU A 20 8.68 -1.56 5.16
CA LEU A 20 9.21 -2.59 4.27
C LEU A 20 8.23 -3.75 4.14
N ASN A 21 8.20 -4.43 2.98
CA ASN A 21 7.33 -5.59 2.74
C ASN A 21 7.40 -6.63 3.87
N LYS A 22 8.59 -6.86 4.44
CA LYS A 22 8.82 -7.81 5.56
C LYS A 22 8.15 -7.37 6.86
N GLN A 23 8.13 -6.06 7.15
CA GLN A 23 7.45 -5.52 8.33
C GLN A 23 5.94 -5.65 8.18
N ILE A 24 5.41 -5.27 7.02
CA ILE A 24 3.98 -5.41 6.69
C ILE A 24 3.54 -6.88 6.78
N ALA A 25 4.36 -7.79 6.26
CA ALA A 25 4.12 -9.23 6.35
C ALA A 25 4.02 -9.72 7.80
N GLY A 26 4.93 -9.26 8.66
CA GLY A 26 4.92 -9.57 10.10
C GLY A 26 3.66 -9.02 10.80
N GLU A 27 3.28 -7.78 10.51
CA GLU A 27 2.10 -7.14 11.09
C GLU A 27 0.78 -7.78 10.65
N LEU A 28 0.70 -8.22 9.38
CA LEU A 28 -0.50 -8.84 8.82
C LEU A 28 -0.53 -10.37 8.98
N GLY A 29 0.50 -10.98 9.56
CA GLY A 29 0.58 -12.43 9.78
C GLY A 29 0.60 -13.26 8.49
N ILE A 30 1.14 -12.71 7.40
CA ILE A 30 1.18 -13.37 6.08
C ILE A 30 2.57 -13.35 5.47
N ALA A 31 2.82 -14.18 4.45
CA ALA A 31 4.13 -14.26 3.81
C ALA A 31 4.49 -12.97 3.05
N GLU A 32 5.77 -12.59 3.07
CA GLU A 32 6.28 -11.41 2.33
C GLU A 32 5.97 -11.48 0.82
N LYS A 33 5.99 -12.68 0.23
CA LYS A 33 5.59 -12.89 -1.18
C LYS A 33 4.15 -12.43 -1.45
N THR A 34 3.25 -12.61 -0.49
CA THR A 34 1.85 -12.18 -0.59
C THR A 34 1.74 -10.66 -0.55
N ILE A 35 2.55 -10.00 0.28
CA ILE A 35 2.65 -8.53 0.30
C ILE A 35 3.13 -7.99 -1.05
N LYS A 36 4.12 -8.62 -1.68
CA LYS A 36 4.60 -8.22 -3.03
C LYS A 36 3.47 -8.26 -4.06
N VAL A 37 2.62 -9.29 -4.02
CA VAL A 37 1.46 -9.41 -4.90
C VAL A 37 0.44 -8.30 -4.64
N HIS A 38 0.06 -8.07 -3.37
CA HIS A 38 -0.86 -6.98 -3.03
C HIS A 38 -0.31 -5.62 -3.43
N ARG A 39 0.96 -5.34 -3.13
CA ARG A 39 1.62 -4.09 -3.50
C ARG A 39 1.63 -3.89 -5.02
N GLY A 40 1.93 -4.93 -5.80
CA GLY A 40 1.84 -4.86 -7.26
C GLY A 40 0.44 -4.50 -7.76
N ARG A 41 -0.61 -5.13 -7.19
CA ARG A 41 -2.01 -4.81 -7.53
C ARG A 41 -2.39 -3.38 -7.13
N VAL A 42 -1.94 -2.92 -5.96
CA VAL A 42 -2.13 -1.53 -5.51
C VAL A 42 -1.51 -0.56 -6.51
N MET A 43 -0.25 -0.77 -6.88
CA MET A 43 0.45 0.08 -7.87
C MET A 43 -0.31 0.13 -9.20
N GLN A 44 -0.76 -1.03 -9.70
CA GLN A 44 -1.53 -1.13 -10.94
C GLN A 44 -2.87 -0.40 -10.85
N LYS A 45 -3.66 -0.65 -9.80
CA LYS A 45 -5.00 -0.06 -9.63
C LYS A 45 -4.96 1.45 -9.36
N MET A 46 -3.94 1.91 -8.64
CA MET A 46 -3.69 3.33 -8.38
C MET A 46 -3.00 4.03 -9.55
N ARG A 47 -2.55 3.29 -10.57
CA ARG A 47 -1.74 3.80 -11.69
C ARG A 47 -0.51 4.56 -11.20
N ALA A 48 0.12 4.07 -10.14
CA ALA A 48 1.31 4.66 -9.55
C ALA A 48 2.56 4.01 -10.11
N ASN A 49 3.57 4.82 -10.45
CA ASN A 49 4.85 4.35 -10.98
C ASN A 49 5.89 4.17 -9.87
N SER A 50 5.68 4.80 -8.73
CA SER A 50 6.56 4.68 -7.55
C SER A 50 5.77 4.73 -6.24
N VAL A 51 6.43 4.36 -5.13
CA VAL A 51 5.88 4.55 -3.78
C VAL A 51 5.69 6.03 -3.48
N ALA A 52 6.59 6.89 -3.95
CA ALA A 52 6.44 8.34 -3.80
C ALA A 52 5.16 8.86 -4.48
N ASP A 53 4.78 8.27 -5.63
CA ASP A 53 3.50 8.61 -6.27
C ASP A 53 2.31 8.18 -5.43
N LEU A 54 2.35 6.98 -4.82
CA LEU A 54 1.32 6.54 -3.89
C LEU A 54 1.17 7.49 -2.69
N VAL A 55 2.29 7.91 -2.09
CA VAL A 55 2.30 8.87 -0.98
C VAL A 55 1.60 10.17 -1.39
N ARG A 56 2.02 10.78 -2.50
CA ARG A 56 1.41 12.01 -3.03
C ARG A 56 -0.08 11.84 -3.36
N MET A 57 -0.48 10.70 -3.92
CA MET A 57 -1.88 10.41 -4.22
C MET A 57 -2.72 10.31 -2.95
N VAL A 58 -2.20 9.68 -1.90
CA VAL A 58 -2.88 9.51 -0.62
C VAL A 58 -2.98 10.83 0.15
N GLU A 59 -1.91 11.64 0.14
CA GLU A 59 -1.90 13.01 0.71
C GLU A 59 -2.95 13.90 0.06
N LYS A 60 -3.10 13.85 -1.28
CA LYS A 60 -4.12 14.61 -2.01
C LYS A 60 -5.56 14.26 -1.61
N VAL A 61 -5.78 13.04 -1.10
CA VAL A 61 -7.10 12.58 -0.66
C VAL A 61 -7.31 12.83 0.86
N GLY A 62 -6.35 13.46 1.54
CA GLY A 62 -6.44 13.80 2.96
C GLY A 62 -6.24 12.61 3.89
N LEU A 63 -5.63 11.53 3.40
CA LEU A 63 -5.38 10.30 4.14
C LEU A 63 -3.91 10.23 4.58
N SER A 64 -3.37 11.31 5.15
CA SER A 64 -2.08 11.21 5.84
C SER A 64 -2.30 10.41 7.14
N ALA A 65 -1.53 9.34 7.33
CA ALA A 65 -1.28 8.86 8.68
C ALA A 65 -0.65 10.02 9.48
N PRO A 66 -1.03 10.20 10.76
CA PRO A 66 -0.49 11.26 11.59
C PRO A 66 1.04 11.19 11.74
#